data_AF-A0A1I4W7J2-F1
#
_entry.id   AF-A0A1I4W7J2-F1
#
_cell.length_a   1.000
_cell.length_b   1.000
_cell.length_c   1.000
_cell.angle_alpha   90.00
_cell.angle_beta   90.00
_cell.angle_gamma   90.00
#
_symmetry.space_group_name_H-M   'P 1'
#
loop_
_entity.id
_entity.type
_entity.pdbx_description
1 polymer ?
#
loop_
_entity_poly.entity_id
_entity_poly.type
_entity_poly.pdbx_seq_one_letter_code
_entity_poly.pdbx_strand_id
1 'polypeptide(L)'
;MKNHYQIPIYHSYTEFESNYDSDFKKWLDVYPDGREFDFIAEVERKYSFFFTDIHERVSFIDYIFVHCYKDTKYLYSKNLEMKDWVSVLNFRLKDFIKNNPKTIINNISELSKIEDYILGKNKIDEYDIEYNDFNKYKEFIEVQNNESNFSLVFNYVKFRNFELSVNRIFEWLNKEKDALNSKIEFSKQKQNNTSQPIVKDHQNQHNHIFANNGFKLFEYILENHIKAKEVIGRYADISFYYWKLYNHEPQYIHQRPEVFRNWFCTLYSDDFDKIKALNEVVGKKGDREKHFLTSLEWLKHNP
;
A
#
# COMPACT_ATOMS: atom_id res chain seq x y z
N MET A 1 0.57 -15.69 23.10
CA MET A 1 -0.02 -14.70 22.17
C MET A 1 1.12 -13.82 21.69
N LYS A 2 1.41 -13.76 20.38
CA LYS A 2 2.38 -12.80 19.86
C LYS A 2 1.76 -11.41 20.01
N ASN A 3 2.45 -10.48 20.66
CA ASN A 3 2.03 -9.08 20.70
C ASN A 3 2.06 -8.56 19.26
N HIS A 4 0.89 -8.34 18.68
CA HIS A 4 0.79 -7.60 17.43
C HIS A 4 0.96 -6.14 17.76
N TYR A 5 2.07 -5.53 17.33
CA TYR A 5 2.21 -4.09 17.38
C TYR A 5 1.17 -3.47 16.45
N GLN A 6 0.31 -2.60 17.00
CA GLN A 6 -0.71 -1.89 16.24
C GLN A 6 -0.27 -0.44 16.07
N ILE A 7 -0.18 0.01 14.81
CA ILE A 7 0.11 1.40 14.49
C ILE A 7 -1.05 2.27 15.02
N PRO A 8 -0.77 3.26 15.89
CA PRO A 8 -1.79 4.14 16.44
C PRO A 8 -2.37 5.05 15.35
N ILE A 9 -3.58 5.55 15.59
CA ILE A 9 -4.17 6.60 14.76
C ILE A 9 -3.78 7.93 15.38
N TYR A 10 -2.99 8.72 14.64
CA TYR A 10 -2.59 10.05 15.05
C TYR A 10 -3.66 11.07 14.71
N HIS A 11 -4.04 11.89 15.69
CA HIS A 11 -5.07 12.92 15.54
C HIS A 11 -4.49 14.27 15.11
N SER A 12 -3.17 14.39 15.08
CA SER A 12 -2.47 15.55 14.52
C SER A 12 -1.19 15.15 13.78
N TYR A 13 -0.77 15.97 12.81
CA TYR A 13 0.48 15.78 12.09
C TYR A 13 1.70 15.82 13.02
N THR A 14 1.73 16.74 13.99
CA THR A 14 2.82 16.88 14.97
C THR A 14 2.94 15.64 15.86
N GLU A 15 1.82 15.05 16.26
CA GLU A 15 1.80 13.79 17.00
C GLU A 15 2.40 12.65 16.17
N PHE A 16 2.01 12.53 14.89
CA PHE A 16 2.59 11.54 13.98
C PHE A 16 4.11 11.71 13.82
N GLU A 17 4.56 12.91 13.46
CA GLU A 17 5.97 13.20 13.18
C GLU A 17 6.85 12.96 14.42
N SER A 18 6.38 13.36 15.60
CA SER A 18 7.14 13.18 16.85
C SER A 18 7.25 11.74 17.33
N ASN A 19 6.35 10.84 16.90
CA ASN A 19 6.33 9.45 17.34
C ASN A 19 6.82 8.45 16.28
N TYR A 20 6.94 8.87 15.02
CA TYR A 20 7.28 8.01 13.88
C TYR A 20 8.50 7.11 14.15
N ASP A 21 9.65 7.68 14.54
CA ASP A 21 10.87 6.91 14.81
C ASP A 21 10.70 5.88 15.94
N SER A 22 9.93 6.26 16.97
CA SER A 22 9.68 5.39 18.12
C SER A 22 8.78 4.21 17.73
N ASP A 23 7.81 4.46 16.86
CA ASP A 23 6.84 3.49 16.40
C ASP A 23 7.45 2.56 15.36
N PHE A 24 8.30 3.06 14.50
CA PHE A 24 9.08 2.24 13.59
C PHE A 24 9.95 1.24 14.35
N LYS A 25 10.62 1.67 15.43
CA LYS A 25 11.42 0.75 16.29
C LYS A 25 10.55 -0.33 16.93
N LYS A 26 9.41 0.03 17.52
CA LYS A 26 8.47 -0.96 18.11
C LYS A 26 7.92 -1.91 17.04
N TRP A 27 7.70 -1.42 15.83
CA TRP A 27 7.25 -2.24 14.71
C TRP A 27 8.34 -3.24 14.28
N LEU A 28 9.61 -2.82 14.22
CA LEU A 28 10.75 -3.71 13.95
C LEU A 28 10.94 -4.78 15.02
N ASP A 29 10.61 -4.51 16.29
CA ASP A 29 10.64 -5.54 17.35
C ASP A 29 9.69 -6.71 17.06
N VAL A 30 8.63 -6.47 16.28
CA VAL A 30 7.67 -7.50 15.82
C VAL A 30 8.04 -8.05 14.44
N TYR A 31 8.59 -7.20 13.56
CA TYR A 31 8.96 -7.51 12.18
C TYR A 31 10.45 -7.22 11.94
N PRO A 32 11.37 -8.07 12.46
CA PRO A 32 12.80 -7.78 12.48
C PRO A 32 13.47 -7.71 11.11
N ASP A 33 12.88 -8.37 10.10
CA ASP A 33 13.34 -8.32 8.70
C ASP A 33 12.70 -7.15 7.92
N GLY A 34 11.74 -6.46 8.54
CA GLY A 34 11.08 -5.31 7.95
C GLY A 34 12.03 -4.14 7.79
N ARG A 35 11.74 -3.28 6.82
CA ARG A 35 12.46 -2.03 6.60
C ARG A 35 11.50 -0.86 6.71
N GLU A 36 12.06 0.34 6.75
CA GLU A 36 11.28 1.56 6.87
C GLU A 36 10.25 1.70 5.74
N PHE A 37 10.58 1.25 4.53
CA PHE A 37 9.65 1.22 3.41
C PHE A 37 8.40 0.37 3.68
N ASP A 38 8.59 -0.78 4.35
CA ASP A 38 7.51 -1.70 4.71
C ASP A 38 6.65 -1.10 5.83
N PHE A 39 7.27 -0.42 6.80
CA PHE A 39 6.56 0.32 7.84
C PHE A 39 5.71 1.46 7.27
N ILE A 40 6.27 2.25 6.36
CA ILE A 40 5.53 3.31 5.66
C ILE A 40 4.30 2.73 4.94
N ALA A 41 4.45 1.61 4.22
CA ALA A 41 3.33 0.97 3.54
C ALA A 41 2.23 0.52 4.51
N GLU A 42 2.60 0.03 5.70
CA GLU A 42 1.64 -0.32 6.74
C GLU A 42 0.92 0.89 7.34
N VAL A 43 1.62 2.02 7.53
CA VAL A 43 1.00 3.28 7.93
C VAL A 43 -0.01 3.71 6.85
N GLU A 44 0.38 3.75 5.58
CA GLU A 44 -0.52 4.12 4.49
C GLU A 44 -1.77 3.23 4.43
N ARG A 45 -1.59 1.90 4.58
CA ARG A 45 -2.69 0.94 4.64
C ARG A 45 -3.62 1.20 5.83
N LYS A 46 -3.08 1.58 6.98
CA LYS A 46 -3.89 1.92 8.17
C LYS A 46 -4.75 3.17 7.92
N TYR A 47 -4.21 4.19 7.25
CA TYR A 47 -4.95 5.41 6.94
C TYR A 47 -5.88 5.27 5.73
N SER A 48 -5.58 4.38 4.77
CA SER A 48 -6.40 4.18 3.57
C SER A 48 -7.83 3.75 3.90
N PHE A 49 -8.04 3.09 5.04
CA PHE A 49 -9.36 2.73 5.55
C PHE A 49 -10.29 3.93 5.76
N PHE A 50 -9.77 5.17 5.85
CA PHE A 50 -10.56 6.39 6.06
C PHE A 50 -11.15 7.01 4.82
N PHE A 51 -10.69 6.62 3.64
CA PHE A 51 -11.05 7.25 2.37
C PHE A 51 -12.09 6.44 1.61
N THR A 52 -12.96 7.14 0.88
CA THR A 52 -13.90 6.55 -0.09
C THR A 52 -13.20 6.17 -1.40
N ASP A 53 -12.18 6.93 -1.79
CA ASP A 53 -11.37 6.72 -2.98
C ASP A 53 -9.88 6.90 -2.65
N ILE A 54 -9.11 5.83 -2.89
CA ILE A 54 -7.66 5.76 -2.65
C ILE A 54 -6.90 6.66 -3.64
N HIS A 55 -7.48 6.92 -4.81
CA HIS A 55 -6.87 7.72 -5.88
C HIS A 55 -7.05 9.22 -5.66
N GLU A 56 -8.19 9.64 -5.10
CA GLU A 56 -8.43 11.06 -4.85
C GLU A 56 -7.97 11.49 -3.45
N ARG A 57 -8.09 10.66 -2.40
CA ARG A 57 -7.69 11.04 -1.02
C ARG A 57 -8.31 12.38 -0.53
N VAL A 58 -9.38 12.86 -1.18
CA VAL A 58 -9.97 14.20 -0.95
C VAL A 58 -11.28 14.14 -0.16
N SER A 59 -12.00 13.01 -0.11
CA SER A 59 -13.25 12.91 0.66
C SER A 59 -13.18 11.83 1.75
N PHE A 60 -13.37 12.28 2.99
CA PHE A 60 -13.68 11.40 4.11
C PHE A 60 -15.13 10.95 4.00
N ILE A 61 -15.42 9.76 4.54
CA ILE A 61 -16.81 9.33 4.63
C ILE A 61 -17.45 10.08 5.81
N ASP A 62 -18.22 11.14 5.49
CA ASP A 62 -19.05 11.89 6.44
C ASP A 62 -20.27 11.08 6.93
N TYR A 63 -20.48 9.93 6.31
CA TYR A 63 -21.55 9.00 6.59
C TYR A 63 -21.00 7.59 6.83
N ILE A 64 -21.75 6.77 7.54
CA ILE A 64 -21.46 5.37 7.74
C ILE A 64 -22.50 4.56 6.99
N PHE A 65 -22.03 3.61 6.20
CA PHE A 65 -22.90 2.66 5.54
C PHE A 65 -23.37 1.64 6.57
N VAL A 66 -24.68 1.57 6.78
CA VAL A 66 -25.28 0.56 7.66
C VAL A 66 -26.28 -0.24 6.88
N HIS A 67 -26.35 -1.53 7.17
CA HIS A 67 -27.44 -2.35 6.68
C HIS A 67 -28.63 -2.22 7.62
N CYS A 68 -29.83 -2.09 7.07
CA CYS A 68 -31.06 -2.00 7.85
C CYS A 68 -31.93 -3.23 7.59
N TYR A 69 -32.51 -3.78 8.66
CA TYR A 69 -33.50 -4.86 8.60
C TYR A 69 -34.90 -4.32 8.81
N LYS A 70 -35.75 -4.49 7.80
CA LYS A 70 -37.20 -4.36 7.99
C LYS A 70 -37.81 -5.75 8.19
N ASP A 71 -38.45 -5.95 9.34
CA ASP A 71 -39.24 -7.14 9.69
C ASP A 71 -38.51 -8.48 9.43
N THR A 72 -37.23 -8.56 9.78
CA THR A 72 -36.34 -9.74 9.64
C THR A 72 -36.05 -10.23 8.21
N LYS A 73 -36.63 -9.61 7.16
CA LYS A 73 -36.61 -10.15 5.79
C LYS A 73 -36.00 -9.25 4.73
N TYR A 74 -35.93 -7.94 4.96
CA TYR A 74 -35.42 -6.99 3.96
C TYR A 74 -34.15 -6.32 4.47
N LEU A 75 -33.03 -6.63 3.82
CA LEU A 75 -31.77 -5.91 3.96
C LEU A 75 -31.76 -4.78 2.92
N TYR A 76 -31.76 -3.53 3.36
CA TYR A 76 -31.43 -2.40 2.51
C TYR A 76 -30.30 -1.61 3.15
N SER A 77 -29.53 -0.91 2.35
CA SER A 77 -28.42 -0.12 2.89
C SER A 77 -28.82 1.34 3.03
N LYS A 78 -28.32 1.98 4.09
CA LYS A 78 -28.55 3.38 4.38
C LYS A 78 -27.24 4.05 4.74
N ASN A 79 -27.03 5.26 4.25
CA ASN A 79 -25.96 6.14 4.72
C ASN A 79 -26.49 6.90 5.93
N LEU A 80 -25.88 6.72 7.09
CA LEU A 80 -26.16 7.51 8.29
C LEU A 80 -25.11 8.60 8.45
N GLU A 81 -25.53 9.84 8.69
CA GLU A 81 -24.61 10.87 9.18
C GLU A 81 -24.03 10.43 10.54
N MET A 82 -22.82 10.90 10.87
CA MET A 82 -22.16 10.56 12.14
C MET A 82 -23.03 10.80 13.38
N LYS A 83 -23.83 11.87 13.39
CA LYS A 83 -24.75 12.20 14.48
C LYS A 83 -25.85 11.14 14.66
N ASP A 84 -26.35 10.60 13.55
CA ASP A 84 -27.42 9.61 13.54
C ASP A 84 -26.85 8.25 13.94
N TRP A 85 -25.65 7.93 13.46
CA TRP A 85 -24.92 6.74 13.88
C TRP A 85 -24.64 6.73 15.38
N VAL A 86 -24.13 7.81 15.95
CA VAL A 86 -23.93 7.93 17.41
C VAL A 86 -25.24 7.88 18.18
N SER A 87 -26.35 8.33 17.61
CA SER A 87 -27.68 8.18 18.21
C SER A 87 -28.09 6.71 18.31
N VAL A 88 -27.80 5.89 17.28
CA VAL A 88 -27.98 4.43 17.33
C VAL A 88 -27.11 3.81 18.43
N LEU A 89 -25.83 4.17 18.51
CA LEU A 89 -24.93 3.65 19.54
C LEU A 89 -25.41 3.99 20.97
N ASN A 90 -25.89 5.22 21.18
CA ASN A 90 -26.47 5.64 22.45
C ASN A 90 -27.74 4.86 22.81
N PHE A 91 -28.58 4.54 21.83
CA PHE A 91 -29.75 3.70 22.06
C PHE A 91 -29.34 2.31 22.56
N ARG A 92 -28.34 1.69 21.92
CA ARG A 92 -27.80 0.39 22.35
C ARG A 92 -27.13 0.46 23.72
N LEU A 93 -26.38 1.53 24.00
CA LEU A 93 -25.78 1.76 25.31
C LEU A 93 -26.84 1.89 26.42
N LYS A 94 -27.93 2.63 26.19
CA LYS A 94 -29.01 2.76 27.17
C LYS A 94 -29.67 1.41 27.49
N ASP A 95 -29.89 0.59 26.47
CA ASP A 95 -30.42 -0.76 26.66
C ASP A 95 -29.44 -1.66 27.43
N PHE A 96 -28.14 -1.61 27.10
CA PHE A 96 -27.10 -2.28 27.88
C PHE A 96 -27.13 -1.89 29.36
N ILE A 97 -27.20 -0.59 29.64
CA ILE A 97 -27.22 -0.03 30.99
C ILE A 97 -28.44 -0.52 31.76
N LYS A 98 -29.61 -0.48 31.14
CA LYS A 98 -30.86 -0.97 31.73
C LYS A 98 -30.79 -2.45 32.10
N ASN A 99 -30.15 -3.27 31.26
CA ASN A 99 -30.04 -4.71 31.45
C ASN A 99 -28.86 -5.11 32.36
N ASN A 100 -27.90 -4.20 32.59
CA ASN A 100 -26.67 -4.47 33.36
C ASN A 100 -26.33 -3.38 34.40
N PRO A 101 -27.26 -2.99 35.30
CA PRO A 101 -27.09 -1.81 36.17
C PRO A 101 -25.92 -1.92 37.17
N LYS A 102 -25.49 -3.14 37.52
CA LYS A 102 -24.38 -3.39 38.47
C LYS A 102 -22.99 -3.24 37.84
N THR A 103 -22.86 -3.38 36.53
CA THR A 103 -21.58 -3.37 35.80
C THR A 103 -21.00 -1.96 35.64
N ILE A 104 -21.85 -0.94 35.77
CA ILE A 104 -21.52 0.47 35.46
C ILE A 104 -20.97 1.23 36.66
N ILE A 105 -21.19 0.73 37.87
CA ILE A 105 -20.84 1.45 39.11
C ILE A 105 -19.33 1.66 39.25
N ASN A 106 -18.49 0.89 38.55
CA ASN A 106 -17.08 0.82 38.90
C ASN A 106 -16.03 1.20 37.85
N ASN A 107 -16.32 1.35 36.54
CA ASN A 107 -15.45 2.06 35.57
C ASN A 107 -15.93 1.90 34.10
N ILE A 108 -15.92 3.00 33.33
CA ILE A 108 -16.08 3.04 31.86
C ILE A 108 -14.93 2.31 31.11
N SER A 109 -13.88 1.87 31.82
CA SER A 109 -12.75 1.13 31.24
C SER A 109 -13.11 -0.23 30.63
N GLU A 110 -14.36 -0.69 30.74
CA GLU A 110 -14.88 -1.87 30.06
C GLU A 110 -15.49 -1.56 28.68
N LEU A 111 -14.99 -0.54 27.98
CA LEU A 111 -15.39 -0.24 26.59
C LEU A 111 -15.38 -1.49 25.70
N SER A 112 -14.44 -2.42 25.88
CA SER A 112 -14.41 -3.69 25.13
C SER A 112 -15.66 -4.57 25.34
N LYS A 113 -16.28 -4.56 26.52
CA LYS A 113 -17.55 -5.29 26.75
C LYS A 113 -18.74 -4.55 26.15
N ILE A 114 -18.66 -3.22 26.11
CA ILE A 114 -19.63 -2.36 25.43
C ILE A 114 -19.51 -2.56 23.91
N GLU A 115 -18.31 -2.73 23.35
CA GLU A 115 -18.07 -3.03 21.93
C GLU A 115 -18.81 -4.30 21.52
N ASP A 116 -18.62 -5.43 22.24
CA ASP A 116 -19.31 -6.68 21.93
C ASP A 116 -20.84 -6.57 22.05
N TYR A 117 -21.36 -5.70 22.91
CA TYR A 117 -22.81 -5.47 23.03
C TYR A 117 -23.35 -4.54 21.94
N ILE A 118 -22.63 -3.46 21.64
CA ILE A 118 -22.95 -2.52 20.56
C ILE A 118 -22.94 -3.25 19.22
N LEU A 119 -22.00 -4.18 19.02
CA LEU A 119 -21.86 -4.98 17.80
C LEU A 119 -22.62 -6.31 17.87
N GLY A 120 -23.13 -6.66 19.05
CA GLY A 120 -23.73 -7.95 19.36
C GLY A 120 -25.11 -8.15 18.74
N LYS A 121 -25.33 -9.37 18.23
CA LYS A 121 -26.47 -9.84 17.41
C LYS A 121 -27.89 -9.65 17.97
N ASN A 122 -28.07 -9.12 19.17
CA ASN A 122 -29.40 -8.83 19.68
C ASN A 122 -29.90 -7.57 18.99
N LYS A 123 -30.59 -7.74 17.85
CA LYS A 123 -31.23 -6.66 17.08
C LYS A 123 -32.31 -5.99 17.93
N ILE A 124 -31.89 -5.06 18.76
CA ILE A 124 -32.75 -4.16 19.54
C ILE A 124 -33.21 -2.96 18.71
N ASP A 125 -32.55 -2.75 17.57
CA ASP A 125 -32.93 -1.78 16.54
C ASP A 125 -32.78 -2.40 15.13
N GLU A 126 -33.13 -1.62 14.10
CA GLU A 126 -33.10 -2.06 12.71
C GLU A 126 -31.70 -2.10 12.09
N TYR A 127 -30.69 -1.54 12.74
CA TYR A 127 -29.37 -1.31 12.14
C TYR A 127 -28.43 -2.51 12.33
N ASP A 128 -27.67 -2.84 11.30
CA ASP A 128 -26.49 -3.71 11.35
C ASP A 128 -25.27 -2.80 11.26
N ILE A 129 -24.51 -2.74 12.34
CA ILE A 129 -23.27 -1.96 12.37
C ILE A 129 -22.14 -2.95 12.19
N GLU A 130 -21.49 -2.90 11.04
CA GLU A 130 -20.35 -3.77 10.79
C GLU A 130 -19.20 -3.44 11.75
N TYR A 131 -18.52 -4.50 12.21
CA TYR A 131 -17.36 -4.36 13.10
C TYR A 131 -16.32 -3.41 12.51
N ASN A 132 -16.04 -3.52 11.20
CA ASN A 132 -15.02 -2.71 10.54
C ASN A 132 -15.38 -1.21 10.54
N ASP A 133 -16.64 -0.87 10.28
CA ASP A 133 -17.11 0.52 10.29
C ASP A 133 -17.08 1.12 11.69
N PHE A 134 -17.51 0.36 12.70
CA PHE A 134 -17.38 0.79 14.08
C PHE A 134 -15.91 1.01 14.48
N ASN A 135 -15.05 0.04 14.19
CA ASN A 135 -13.66 0.06 14.58
C ASN A 135 -12.87 1.19 13.89
N LYS A 136 -13.33 1.63 12.72
CA LYS A 136 -12.81 2.79 12.00
C LYS A 136 -13.07 4.10 12.75
N TYR A 137 -14.27 4.30 13.26
CA TYR A 137 -14.67 5.59 13.86
C TYR A 137 -14.66 5.61 15.40
N LYS A 138 -14.49 4.47 16.06
CA LYS A 138 -14.58 4.38 17.52
C LYS A 138 -13.61 5.29 18.28
N GLU A 139 -12.43 5.59 17.72
CA GLU A 139 -11.44 6.46 18.35
C GLU A 139 -11.88 7.92 18.44
N PHE A 140 -12.91 8.30 17.67
CA PHE A 140 -13.54 9.62 17.70
C PHE A 140 -14.79 9.66 18.58
N ILE A 141 -15.14 8.56 19.25
CA ILE A 141 -16.25 8.50 20.19
C ILE A 141 -15.73 8.74 21.60
N GLU A 142 -16.40 9.63 22.33
CA GLU A 142 -16.11 9.92 23.73
C GLU A 142 -17.30 9.56 24.62
N VAL A 143 -17.01 9.10 25.82
CA VAL A 143 -18.03 8.86 26.84
C VAL A 143 -18.18 10.12 27.68
N GLN A 144 -19.34 10.74 27.63
CA GLN A 144 -19.74 11.79 28.56
C GLN A 144 -20.48 11.17 29.75
N ASN A 145 -20.10 11.60 30.95
CA ASN A 145 -20.77 11.25 32.19
C ASN A 145 -21.42 12.49 32.78
N ASN A 146 -22.76 12.51 32.80
CA ASN A 146 -23.54 13.58 33.36
C ASN A 146 -24.29 13.06 34.58
N GLU A 147 -23.67 13.15 35.76
CA GLU A 147 -24.13 12.89 37.16
C GLU A 147 -24.92 11.59 37.47
N SER A 148 -25.57 10.98 36.48
CA SER A 148 -26.44 9.80 36.56
C SER A 148 -26.58 9.08 35.21
N ASN A 149 -26.05 9.64 34.11
CA ASN A 149 -26.20 9.11 32.77
C ASN A 149 -24.87 9.07 32.02
N PHE A 150 -24.68 8.00 31.25
CA PHE A 150 -23.61 7.88 30.27
C PHE A 150 -24.17 8.10 28.88
N SER A 151 -23.43 8.84 28.06
CA SER A 151 -23.74 9.02 26.65
C SER A 151 -22.46 9.00 25.82
N LEU A 152 -22.57 8.49 24.60
CA LEU A 152 -21.55 8.56 23.58
C LEU A 152 -21.71 9.85 22.79
N VAL A 153 -20.62 10.55 22.53
CA VAL A 153 -20.59 11.73 21.64
C VAL A 153 -19.50 11.56 20.60
N PHE A 154 -19.73 12.06 19.39
CA PHE A 154 -18.69 12.13 18.38
C PHE A 154 -17.85 13.40 18.59
N ASN A 155 -16.54 13.26 18.76
CA ASN A 155 -15.64 14.39 18.85
C ASN A 155 -15.28 14.90 17.43
N TYR A 156 -16.13 15.78 16.91
CA TYR A 156 -15.92 16.43 15.62
C TYR A 156 -14.64 17.25 15.54
N VAL A 157 -14.19 17.86 16.64
CA VAL A 157 -12.94 18.65 16.64
C VAL A 157 -11.74 17.72 16.43
N LYS A 158 -11.69 16.60 17.15
CA LYS A 158 -10.66 15.57 17.02
C LYS A 158 -10.68 14.94 15.63
N PHE A 159 -11.87 14.65 15.09
CA PHE A 159 -12.01 14.14 13.73
C PHE A 159 -11.54 15.16 12.69
N ARG A 160 -11.92 16.44 12.80
CA ARG A 160 -11.46 17.48 11.88
C ARG A 160 -9.94 17.69 11.91
N ASN A 161 -9.34 17.64 13.09
CA ASN A 161 -7.89 17.72 13.23
C ASN A 161 -7.19 16.54 12.57
N PHE A 162 -7.75 15.33 12.73
CA PHE A 162 -7.31 14.14 12.02
C PHE A 162 -7.41 14.36 10.51
N GLU A 163 -8.57 14.76 9.97
CA GLU A 163 -8.79 14.97 8.53
C GLU A 163 -7.75 15.93 7.92
N LEU A 164 -7.51 17.06 8.57
CA LEU A 164 -6.51 18.05 8.15
C LEU A 164 -5.08 17.50 8.20
N SER A 165 -4.81 16.58 9.12
CA SER A 165 -3.48 16.02 9.35
C SER A 165 -3.15 14.88 8.41
N VAL A 166 -4.12 14.06 8.02
CA VAL A 166 -3.85 12.87 7.21
C VAL A 166 -3.19 13.23 5.88
N ASN A 167 -3.61 14.30 5.21
CA ASN A 167 -2.97 14.75 3.98
C ASN A 167 -1.50 15.12 4.19
N ARG A 168 -1.19 15.82 5.29
CA ARG A 168 0.19 16.17 5.65
C ARG A 168 1.03 14.94 6.00
N ILE A 169 0.41 13.95 6.66
CA ILE A 169 1.05 12.65 6.93
C ILE A 169 1.43 11.98 5.61
N PHE A 170 0.52 11.88 4.64
CA PHE A 170 0.85 11.30 3.33
C PHE A 170 1.91 12.08 2.56
N GLU A 171 1.86 13.41 2.56
CA GLU A 171 2.91 14.25 1.98
C GLU A 171 4.27 13.96 2.61
N TRP A 172 4.31 13.79 3.94
CA TRP A 172 5.52 13.46 4.67
C TRP A 172 6.01 12.04 4.33
N LEU A 173 5.13 11.04 4.34
CA LEU A 173 5.47 9.66 3.99
C LEU A 173 6.05 9.56 2.57
N ASN A 174 5.49 10.30 1.62
CA ASN A 174 6.02 10.38 0.26
C ASN A 174 7.41 11.00 0.22
N LYS A 175 7.64 12.10 0.95
CA LYS A 175 8.98 12.70 1.07
C LYS A 175 9.98 11.74 1.70
N GLU A 176 9.59 10.98 2.72
CA GLU A 176 10.47 10.02 3.36
C GLU A 176 10.79 8.85 2.43
N LYS A 177 9.81 8.35 1.66
CA LYS A 177 10.05 7.38 0.57
C LYS A 177 11.05 7.91 -0.45
N ASP A 178 10.87 9.14 -0.92
CA ASP A 178 11.78 9.77 -1.88
C ASP A 178 13.19 9.93 -1.31
N ALA A 179 13.31 10.29 -0.02
CA ALA A 179 14.58 10.38 0.68
C ALA A 179 15.24 9.00 0.84
N LEU A 180 14.47 7.96 1.15
CA LEU A 180 14.96 6.58 1.22
C LEU A 180 15.44 6.07 -0.15
N ASN A 181 14.66 6.30 -1.20
CA ASN A 181 15.04 5.98 -2.58
C ASN A 181 16.33 6.72 -2.96
N SER A 182 16.42 8.02 -2.66
CA SER A 182 17.61 8.82 -2.88
C SER A 182 18.82 8.30 -2.11
N LYS A 183 18.66 7.88 -0.84
CA LYS A 183 19.74 7.25 -0.03
C LYS A 183 20.19 5.92 -0.64
N ILE A 184 19.27 5.13 -1.18
CA ILE A 184 19.58 3.88 -1.88
C ILE A 184 20.35 4.17 -3.17
N GLU A 185 19.98 5.19 -3.92
CA GLU A 185 20.70 5.63 -5.12
C GLU A 185 22.08 6.23 -4.78
N PHE A 186 22.17 7.04 -3.73
CA PHE A 186 23.43 7.65 -3.29
C PHE A 186 24.40 6.62 -2.70
N SER A 187 23.91 5.57 -2.04
CA SER A 187 24.74 4.46 -1.55
C SER A 187 25.25 3.59 -2.71
N LYS A 188 24.42 3.37 -3.75
CA LYS A 188 24.88 2.81 -5.03
C LYS A 188 25.96 3.70 -5.68
N GLN A 189 25.81 5.02 -5.63
CA GLN A 189 26.82 5.97 -6.16
C GLN A 189 28.09 6.09 -5.31
N LYS A 190 28.02 5.97 -3.97
CA LYS A 190 29.21 5.97 -3.09
C LYS A 190 30.05 4.69 -3.20
N GLN A 191 29.41 3.54 -3.43
CA GLN A 191 30.11 2.33 -3.88
C GLN A 191 30.75 2.50 -5.27
N ASN A 192 30.33 3.52 -6.04
CA ASN A 192 30.96 3.89 -7.30
C ASN A 192 32.10 4.91 -7.18
N ASN A 193 32.11 5.76 -6.16
CA ASN A 193 33.02 6.90 -6.05
C ASN A 193 34.21 6.74 -5.08
N THR A 194 34.37 5.58 -4.42
CA THR A 194 35.51 5.33 -3.50
C THR A 194 36.63 4.46 -4.10
N SER A 195 36.65 4.31 -5.43
CA SER A 195 37.78 3.73 -6.16
C SER A 195 38.33 4.79 -7.12
N GLN A 196 39.58 5.22 -6.91
CA GLN A 196 40.39 5.83 -7.99
C GLN A 196 40.36 4.93 -9.23
N PRO A 197 40.55 5.49 -10.44
CA PRO A 197 39.87 5.07 -11.65
C PRO A 197 40.29 3.66 -12.05
N ILE A 198 39.53 2.69 -11.60
CA ILE A 198 39.40 1.44 -12.32
C ILE A 198 38.25 1.70 -13.25
N VAL A 199 38.56 1.82 -14.53
CA VAL A 199 37.66 1.59 -15.66
C VAL A 199 36.61 0.57 -15.22
N LYS A 200 35.42 1.02 -14.79
CA LYS A 200 34.40 0.13 -14.22
C LYS A 200 33.77 -0.62 -15.36
N ASP A 201 34.35 -1.77 -15.57
CA ASP A 201 33.88 -2.85 -16.40
C ASP A 201 32.54 -3.35 -15.83
N HIS A 202 31.43 -2.72 -16.25
CA HIS A 202 30.07 -3.19 -15.99
C HIS A 202 29.77 -4.53 -16.69
N GLN A 203 30.75 -5.16 -17.34
CA GLN A 203 30.58 -6.44 -18.01
C GLN A 203 30.11 -7.55 -17.07
N ASN A 204 30.31 -7.49 -15.75
CA ASN A 204 30.22 -8.69 -14.91
C ASN A 204 28.96 -8.89 -14.02
N GLN A 205 28.04 -7.93 -13.89
CA GLN A 205 26.95 -8.06 -12.88
C GLN A 205 25.82 -9.04 -13.26
N HIS A 206 25.64 -9.37 -14.53
CA HIS A 206 24.63 -10.34 -14.97
C HIS A 206 25.18 -11.36 -15.97
N ASN A 207 26.47 -11.69 -15.89
CA ASN A 207 27.10 -12.69 -16.77
C ASN A 207 26.48 -14.08 -16.69
N HIS A 208 25.76 -14.38 -15.62
CA HIS A 208 25.01 -15.62 -15.52
C HIS A 208 23.80 -15.65 -16.48
N ILE A 209 23.37 -14.50 -17.03
CA ILE A 209 22.25 -14.35 -17.99
C ILE A 209 22.72 -13.80 -19.34
N PHE A 210 23.58 -12.80 -19.32
CA PHE A 210 24.01 -12.03 -20.48
C PHE A 210 25.45 -12.36 -20.87
N ALA A 211 25.77 -12.12 -22.14
CA ALA A 211 27.12 -12.17 -22.70
C ALA A 211 27.31 -11.01 -23.67
N ASN A 212 28.55 -10.73 -24.09
CA ASN A 212 28.85 -9.78 -25.16
C ASN A 212 28.26 -8.37 -24.95
N ASN A 213 28.33 -7.82 -23.74
CA ASN A 213 27.66 -6.56 -23.36
C ASN A 213 26.13 -6.59 -23.50
N GLY A 214 25.54 -7.78 -23.50
CA GLY A 214 24.10 -7.99 -23.68
C GLY A 214 23.25 -7.35 -22.58
N PHE A 215 23.79 -7.23 -21.36
CA PHE A 215 23.09 -6.53 -20.29
C PHE A 215 22.96 -5.04 -20.59
N LYS A 216 24.06 -4.39 -21.01
CA LYS A 216 24.08 -2.98 -21.41
C LYS A 216 23.15 -2.71 -22.59
N LEU A 217 23.15 -3.60 -23.58
CA LEU A 217 22.23 -3.55 -24.71
C LEU A 217 20.76 -3.68 -24.25
N PHE A 218 20.50 -4.61 -23.34
CA PHE A 218 19.16 -4.83 -22.81
C PHE A 218 18.63 -3.64 -22.00
N GLU A 219 19.45 -3.02 -21.15
CA GLU A 219 19.07 -1.82 -20.40
C GLU A 219 18.69 -0.68 -21.35
N TYR A 220 19.51 -0.43 -22.38
CA TYR A 220 19.19 0.59 -23.39
C TYR A 220 17.86 0.32 -24.09
N ILE A 221 17.62 -0.94 -24.49
CA ILE A 221 16.35 -1.34 -25.11
C ILE A 221 15.18 -1.12 -24.15
N LEU A 222 15.34 -1.48 -22.87
CA LEU A 222 14.31 -1.36 -21.85
C LEU A 222 13.90 0.09 -21.62
N GLU A 223 14.88 1.00 -21.57
CA GLU A 223 14.65 2.43 -21.34
C GLU A 223 14.05 3.15 -22.57
N ASN A 224 14.48 2.79 -23.78
CA ASN A 224 14.18 3.57 -24.98
C ASN A 224 13.10 2.96 -25.88
N HIS A 225 12.88 1.66 -25.79
CA HIS A 225 12.10 0.93 -26.80
C HIS A 225 11.06 -0.03 -26.25
N ILE A 226 11.06 -0.30 -24.95
CA ILE A 226 10.02 -1.06 -24.26
C ILE A 226 9.05 -0.07 -23.61
N LYS A 227 7.76 -0.26 -23.85
CA LYS A 227 6.70 0.57 -23.27
C LYS A 227 6.74 0.56 -21.74
N ALA A 228 6.33 1.65 -21.11
CA ALA A 228 6.21 1.76 -19.65
C ALA A 228 5.34 0.66 -19.04
N LYS A 229 5.50 0.45 -17.73
CA LYS A 229 4.72 -0.54 -16.95
C LYS A 229 3.21 -0.29 -17.15
N GLU A 230 2.42 -1.37 -17.15
CA GLU A 230 0.95 -1.34 -17.32
C GLU A 230 0.44 -0.93 -18.71
N VAL A 231 1.33 -0.55 -19.64
CA VAL A 231 0.92 -0.22 -21.02
C VAL A 231 0.75 -1.49 -21.86
N ILE A 232 -0.39 -1.58 -22.55
CA ILE A 232 -0.71 -2.68 -23.48
C ILE A 232 0.42 -2.87 -24.50
N GLY A 233 0.95 -4.08 -24.55
CA GLY A 233 2.00 -4.49 -25.49
C GLY A 233 3.42 -4.53 -24.90
N ARG A 234 3.64 -4.04 -23.67
CA ARG A 234 4.95 -4.14 -23.00
C ARG A 234 5.51 -5.57 -22.99
N TYR A 235 4.67 -6.55 -22.63
CA TYR A 235 5.10 -7.97 -22.59
C TYR A 235 5.41 -8.55 -23.97
N ALA A 236 4.76 -8.04 -25.02
CA ALA A 236 5.10 -8.41 -26.39
C ALA A 236 6.46 -7.83 -26.80
N ASP A 237 6.77 -6.61 -26.35
CA ASP A 237 8.07 -5.97 -26.59
C ASP A 237 9.19 -6.71 -25.84
N ILE A 238 9.01 -7.00 -24.55
CA ILE A 238 9.97 -7.79 -23.75
C ILE A 238 10.23 -9.15 -24.40
N SER A 239 9.17 -9.88 -24.77
CA SER A 239 9.30 -11.20 -25.41
C SER A 239 10.05 -11.11 -26.74
N PHE A 240 9.76 -10.09 -27.55
CA PHE A 240 10.45 -9.86 -28.82
C PHE A 240 11.94 -9.62 -28.63
N TYR A 241 12.32 -8.68 -27.74
CA TYR A 241 13.73 -8.34 -27.54
C TYR A 241 14.51 -9.45 -26.84
N TYR A 242 13.89 -10.19 -25.92
CA TYR A 242 14.48 -11.42 -25.39
C TYR A 242 14.90 -12.36 -26.51
N TRP A 243 13.99 -12.70 -27.43
CA TRP A 243 14.31 -13.62 -28.52
C TRP A 243 15.35 -13.08 -29.50
N LYS A 244 15.36 -11.76 -29.72
CA LYS A 244 16.38 -11.13 -30.55
C LYS A 244 17.76 -11.23 -29.91
N LEU A 245 17.88 -10.92 -28.63
CA LEU A 245 19.14 -11.03 -27.90
C LEU A 245 19.60 -12.48 -27.72
N TYR A 246 18.65 -13.41 -27.55
CA TYR A 246 18.92 -14.84 -27.39
C TYR A 246 19.31 -15.53 -28.70
N ASN A 247 18.76 -15.13 -29.84
CA ASN A 247 19.05 -15.76 -31.15
C ASN A 247 20.09 -15.00 -31.99
N HIS A 248 20.66 -13.89 -31.49
CA HIS A 248 21.67 -13.13 -32.22
C HIS A 248 23.04 -13.84 -32.22
N GLU A 249 23.87 -13.53 -33.21
CA GLU A 249 25.28 -13.94 -33.27
C GLU A 249 26.21 -12.70 -33.32
N PRO A 250 27.03 -12.43 -32.29
CA PRO A 250 27.17 -13.21 -31.06
C PRO A 250 25.93 -13.09 -30.16
N GLN A 251 25.71 -14.10 -29.31
CA GLN A 251 24.54 -14.17 -28.43
C GLN A 251 24.67 -13.18 -27.26
N TYR A 252 23.61 -12.42 -26.97
CA TYR A 252 23.60 -11.41 -25.91
C TYR A 252 22.92 -11.88 -24.63
N ILE A 253 21.96 -12.82 -24.72
CA ILE A 253 21.37 -13.56 -23.59
C ILE A 253 21.61 -15.04 -23.84
N HIS A 254 22.29 -15.73 -22.93
CA HIS A 254 22.59 -17.17 -23.07
C HIS A 254 21.72 -18.07 -22.19
N GLN A 255 20.87 -17.48 -21.34
CA GLN A 255 19.95 -18.22 -20.49
C GLN A 255 18.59 -18.46 -21.11
N ARG A 256 17.96 -19.55 -20.67
CA ARG A 256 16.62 -19.96 -21.10
C ARG A 256 15.54 -18.95 -20.67
N PRO A 257 14.35 -18.94 -21.33
CA PRO A 257 13.33 -17.93 -21.10
C PRO A 257 12.84 -17.85 -19.65
N GLU A 258 12.75 -18.99 -18.95
CA GLU A 258 12.31 -19.06 -17.56
C GLU A 258 13.30 -18.37 -16.60
N VAL A 259 14.61 -18.59 -16.81
CA VAL A 259 15.67 -17.97 -15.99
C VAL A 259 15.67 -16.46 -16.20
N PHE A 260 15.60 -16.02 -17.46
CA PHE A 260 15.48 -14.60 -17.79
C PHE A 260 14.21 -13.98 -17.20
N ARG A 261 13.05 -14.64 -17.32
CA ARG A 261 11.78 -14.16 -16.78
C ARG A 261 11.87 -13.94 -15.28
N ASN A 262 12.33 -14.94 -14.53
CA ASN A 262 12.42 -14.87 -13.07
C ASN A 262 13.34 -13.74 -12.63
N TRP A 263 14.50 -13.60 -13.29
CA TRP A 263 15.40 -12.48 -13.06
C TRP A 263 14.72 -11.13 -13.35
N PHE A 264 14.08 -10.99 -14.50
CA PHE A 264 13.45 -9.73 -14.91
C PHE A 264 12.32 -9.32 -13.97
N CYS A 265 11.42 -10.26 -13.62
CA CYS A 265 10.29 -9.98 -12.72
C CYS A 265 10.78 -9.62 -11.31
N THR A 266 11.84 -10.27 -10.83
CA THR A 266 12.45 -9.95 -9.53
C THR A 266 13.10 -8.57 -9.54
N LEU A 267 13.87 -8.25 -10.58
CA LEU A 267 14.65 -7.02 -10.64
C LEU A 267 13.78 -5.79 -10.93
N TYR A 268 12.79 -5.91 -11.81
CA TYR A 268 11.96 -4.79 -12.28
C TYR A 268 10.55 -4.77 -11.68
N SER A 269 10.24 -5.68 -10.73
CA SER A 269 8.92 -5.82 -10.10
C SER A 269 7.78 -5.90 -11.13
N ASP A 270 8.04 -6.59 -12.24
CA ASP A 270 7.09 -6.82 -13.33
C ASP A 270 6.43 -8.20 -13.18
N ASP A 271 5.30 -8.43 -13.84
CA ASP A 271 4.57 -9.71 -13.72
C ASP A 271 3.99 -10.17 -15.05
N PHE A 272 4.50 -11.29 -15.58
CA PHE A 272 3.96 -11.95 -16.77
C PHE A 272 4.23 -13.46 -16.76
N ASP A 273 3.22 -14.24 -17.19
CA ASP A 273 3.24 -15.71 -17.09
C ASP A 273 4.43 -16.38 -17.79
N LYS A 274 4.71 -15.95 -19.03
CA LYS A 274 5.74 -16.55 -19.89
C LYS A 274 6.24 -15.57 -20.94
N ILE A 275 7.48 -15.78 -21.38
CA ILE A 275 7.99 -15.19 -22.62
C ILE A 275 7.24 -15.82 -23.79
N LYS A 276 6.52 -15.00 -24.57
CA LYS A 276 5.78 -15.47 -25.75
C LYS A 276 6.74 -15.93 -26.84
N ALA A 277 6.36 -16.88 -27.68
CA ALA A 277 7.20 -17.33 -28.79
C ALA A 277 7.39 -16.20 -29.81
N LEU A 278 8.53 -16.19 -30.51
CA LEU A 278 8.88 -15.09 -31.42
C LEU A 278 7.79 -14.85 -32.48
N ASN A 279 7.25 -15.92 -33.07
CA ASN A 279 6.16 -15.85 -34.06
C ASN A 279 4.87 -15.21 -33.54
N GLU A 280 4.62 -15.21 -32.22
CA GLU A 280 3.47 -14.56 -31.59
C GLU A 280 3.67 -13.04 -31.44
N VAL A 281 4.92 -12.55 -31.52
CA VAL A 281 5.27 -11.15 -31.23
C VAL A 281 5.93 -10.40 -32.39
N VAL A 282 6.22 -11.07 -33.51
CA VAL A 282 6.57 -10.38 -34.75
C VAL A 282 5.33 -9.65 -35.30
N GLY A 283 5.28 -8.33 -35.11
CA GLY A 283 4.22 -7.49 -35.66
C GLY A 283 4.36 -7.30 -37.17
N LYS A 284 3.25 -7.07 -37.88
CA LYS A 284 3.21 -6.83 -39.33
C LYS A 284 4.00 -5.59 -39.81
N LYS A 285 4.37 -4.67 -38.90
CA LYS A 285 4.93 -3.34 -39.24
C LYS A 285 6.44 -3.19 -39.02
N GLY A 286 7.17 -4.20 -38.54
CA GLY A 286 8.65 -4.15 -38.48
C GLY A 286 9.28 -3.15 -37.50
N ASP A 287 8.50 -2.34 -36.77
CA ASP A 287 9.02 -1.28 -35.89
C ASP A 287 9.99 -1.81 -34.81
N ARG A 288 9.68 -2.97 -34.21
CA ARG A 288 10.55 -3.60 -33.20
C ARG A 288 11.90 -4.06 -33.78
N GLU A 289 11.90 -4.50 -35.04
CA GLU A 289 13.13 -4.87 -35.74
C GLU A 289 14.03 -3.65 -35.91
N LYS A 290 13.43 -2.55 -36.37
CA LYS A 290 14.14 -1.28 -36.55
C LYS A 290 14.75 -0.81 -35.23
N HIS A 291 13.99 -0.83 -34.14
CA HIS A 291 14.49 -0.44 -32.80
C HIS A 291 15.63 -1.34 -32.31
N PHE A 292 15.53 -2.65 -32.54
CA PHE A 292 16.59 -3.58 -32.19
C PHE A 292 17.89 -3.27 -32.95
N LEU A 293 17.81 -3.04 -34.27
CA LEU A 293 18.97 -2.66 -35.08
C LEU A 293 19.57 -1.32 -34.64
N THR A 294 18.73 -0.32 -34.33
CA THR A 294 19.18 0.96 -33.75
C THR A 294 19.92 0.77 -32.43
N SER A 295 19.47 -0.17 -31.59
CA SER A 295 20.13 -0.48 -30.32
C SER A 295 21.48 -1.17 -30.51
N LEU A 296 21.60 -2.06 -31.50
CA LEU A 296 22.88 -2.67 -31.86
C LEU A 296 23.89 -1.65 -32.37
N GLU A 297 23.46 -0.72 -33.22
CA GLU A 297 24.31 0.38 -33.68
C GLU A 297 24.73 1.29 -32.51
N TRP A 298 23.83 1.59 -31.58
CA TRP A 298 24.17 2.32 -30.36
C TRP A 298 25.25 1.61 -29.54
N LEU A 299 25.13 0.28 -29.36
CA LEU A 299 26.11 -0.51 -28.61
C LEU A 299 27.50 -0.51 -29.25
N LYS A 300 27.60 -0.51 -30.59
CA LYS A 300 28.89 -0.41 -31.30
C LYS A 300 29.65 0.87 -30.95
N HIS A 301 28.93 1.96 -30.73
CA HIS A 301 29.50 3.26 -30.35
C HIS A 301 29.67 3.41 -28.83
N ASN A 302 29.09 2.51 -28.05
CA ASN A 302 29.09 2.53 -26.59
C ASN A 302 29.33 1.12 -26.01
N PRO A 303 30.49 0.47 -26.29
CA PRO A 303 30.75 -0.90 -25.86
C PRO A 303 30.78 -1.06 -24.34
#